data_AF-A0A7V9FHK9-F1
#
_entry.id   AF-A0A7V9FHK9-F1
#
_cell.length_a   1.000
_cell.length_b   1.000
_cell.length_c   1.000
_cell.angle_alpha   90.00
_cell.angle_beta   90.00
_cell.angle_gamma   90.00
#
_symmetry.space_group_name_H-M   'P 1'
#
loop_
_entity.id
_entity.type
_entity.pdbx_description
1 polymer ?
#
loop_
_entity_poly.entity_id
_entity_poly.type
_entity_poly.pdbx_seq_one_letter_code
_entity_poly.pdbx_strand_id
1 'polypeptide(L)' 'FDSNLDGSNPAKYRQAELCFDSMDELKKGTATPAFKKVADDLPKFASGGLTALIGEQQ' A
#
# COMPACT_ATOMS: atom_id res chain seq x y z
N PHE A 1 2.32 6.34 -13.50
CA PHE A 1 3.09 5.12 -13.82
C PHE A 1 3.63 5.31 -15.21
N ASP A 2 4.73 6.05 -15.27
CA ASP A 2 5.46 6.20 -16.52
C ASP A 2 6.18 4.87 -16.81
N SER A 3 6.29 4.53 -18.09
CA SER A 3 7.10 3.41 -18.53
C SER A 3 8.52 3.53 -17.96
N ASN A 4 9.18 2.41 -17.69
CA ASN A 4 10.60 2.42 -17.36
C ASN A 4 11.39 3.08 -18.51
N LEU A 5 12.62 3.55 -18.23
CA LEU A 5 13.45 4.24 -19.24
C LEU A 5 13.70 3.38 -20.51
N ASP A 6 13.59 2.06 -20.39
CA ASP A 6 13.72 1.07 -21.48
C ASP A 6 12.39 0.73 -22.19
N GLY A 7 11.29 1.37 -21.81
CA GLY A 7 9.95 1.11 -22.35
C GLY A 7 9.25 -0.12 -21.76
N SER A 8 9.88 -0.85 -20.84
CA SER A 8 9.23 -1.96 -20.15
C SER A 8 8.17 -1.47 -19.15
N ASN A 9 7.24 -2.37 -18.81
CA ASN A 9 6.22 -2.08 -17.81
C ASN A 9 6.86 -1.93 -16.42
N PRO A 10 6.37 -0.99 -15.58
CA PRO A 10 6.84 -0.87 -14.22
C PRO A 10 6.53 -2.14 -13.42
N ALA A 11 7.40 -2.49 -12.47
CA ALA A 11 7.26 -3.70 -11.64
C ALA A 11 5.97 -3.70 -10.79
N LYS A 12 5.42 -2.52 -10.49
CA LYS A 12 4.14 -2.32 -9.81
C LYS A 12 3.33 -1.27 -10.57
N TYR A 13 2.04 -1.55 -10.77
CA TYR A 13 1.14 -0.70 -11.55
C TYR A 13 0.34 0.31 -10.70
N ARG A 14 0.36 0.14 -9.36
CA ARG A 14 -0.28 1.00 -8.35
C ARG A 14 0.55 1.00 -7.05
N GLN A 15 0.64 2.15 -6.39
CA GLN A 15 1.27 2.36 -5.08
C GLN A 15 0.43 3.36 -4.30
N ALA A 16 0.32 3.14 -3.00
CA ALA A 16 -0.29 4.06 -2.06
C ALA A 16 0.62 4.13 -0.83
N GLU A 17 0.80 5.34 -0.31
CA GLU A 17 1.55 5.59 0.92
C GLU A 17 0.58 6.13 1.96
N LEU A 18 0.60 5.49 3.13
CA LEU A 18 -0.19 5.89 4.28
C LEU A 18 0.79 6.39 5.33
N CYS A 19 0.79 7.69 5.57
CA CYS A 19 1.66 8.33 6.56
C CYS A 19 0.96 8.34 7.93
N PHE A 20 1.74 8.05 8.96
CA PHE A 20 1.29 8.07 10.36
C PHE A 20 2.31 8.87 11.18
N ASP A 21 1.84 9.54 12.23
CA ASP A 21 2.70 10.38 13.09
C ASP A 21 3.76 9.57 13.84
N SER A 22 3.52 8.27 14.04
CA SER A 22 4.47 7.33 14.65
C SER A 22 4.15 5.88 14.31
N MET A 23 5.09 4.98 14.59
CA MET A 23 4.89 3.53 14.48
C MET A 23 3.75 3.01 15.37
N ASP A 24 3.49 3.65 16.51
CA ASP A 24 2.39 3.25 17.39
C ASP A 24 1.03 3.68 16.81
N GLU A 25 0.95 4.86 16.18
CA GLU A 25 -0.26 5.29 15.49
C GLU A 25 -0.54 4.46 14.23
N LEU A 26 0.49 3.99 13.51
CA LEU A 26 0.34 2.98 12.45
C LEU A 26 -0.29 1.71 12.98
N LYS A 27 0.25 1.13 14.06
CA LYS A 27 -0.27 -0.11 14.66
C LYS A 27 -1.72 0.06 15.10
N LYS A 28 -2.04 1.16 15.80
CA LYS A 28 -3.41 1.43 16.26
C LYS A 28 -4.36 1.65 15.09
N GLY A 29 -3.97 2.43 14.09
CA GLY A 29 -4.81 2.76 12.93
C GLY A 29 -5.14 1.54 12.08
N THR A 30 -4.16 0.66 11.87
CA THR A 30 -4.30 -0.56 11.06
C THR A 30 -4.99 -1.71 11.80
N ALA A 31 -4.96 -1.74 13.14
CA ALA A 31 -5.59 -2.77 13.98
C ALA A 31 -7.09 -2.55 14.24
N THR A 32 -7.81 -1.88 13.33
CA THR A 32 -9.24 -1.58 13.48
C THR A 32 -10.12 -2.44 12.58
N PRO A 33 -11.38 -2.75 12.99
CA PRO A 33 -12.34 -3.41 12.11
C PRO A 33 -12.62 -2.62 10.83
N ALA A 34 -12.51 -1.30 10.87
CA ALA A 34 -12.68 -0.44 9.69
C ALA A 34 -11.53 -0.63 8.70
N PHE A 35 -10.28 -0.63 9.16
CA PHE A 35 -9.12 -0.87 8.30
C PHE A 35 -9.13 -2.28 7.71
N LYS A 36 -9.62 -3.28 8.45
CA LYS A 36 -9.85 -4.62 7.91
C LYS A 36 -10.78 -4.60 6.69
N LYS A 37 -11.88 -3.82 6.71
CA LYS A 37 -12.77 -3.70 5.54
C LYS A 37 -12.05 -3.12 4.33
N VAL A 38 -11.16 -2.14 4.54
CA VAL A 38 -10.31 -1.59 3.47
C VAL A 38 -9.39 -2.67 2.90
N ALA A 39 -8.72 -3.44 3.76
CA ALA A 39 -7.84 -4.53 3.35
C ALA A 39 -8.60 -5.64 2.58
N ASP A 40 -9.81 -5.98 3.02
CA ASP A 40 -10.68 -6.98 2.38
C ASP A 40 -11.20 -6.52 0.99
N ASP A 41 -11.19 -5.21 0.72
CA ASP A 41 -11.59 -4.65 -0.57
C ASP A 41 -10.45 -4.65 -1.60
N LEU A 42 -9.18 -4.71 -1.17
CA LEU A 42 -8.03 -4.67 -2.07
C LEU A 42 -8.08 -5.73 -3.18
N PRO A 43 -8.43 -7.01 -2.91
CA PRO A 43 -8.53 -8.03 -3.96
C PRO A 43 -9.59 -7.74 -5.03
N LYS A 44 -10.58 -6.88 -4.75
CA LYS A 44 -11.64 -6.54 -5.71
C LYS A 44 -11.14 -5.68 -6.86
N PHE A 45 -10.03 -4.95 -6.67
CA PHE A 45 -9.50 -4.02 -7.68
C PHE A 45 -7.98 -4.11 -7.89
N ALA A 46 -7.25 -4.70 -6.95
CA ALA A 46 -5.80 -4.88 -7.03
C ALA A 46 -5.45 -6.28 -7.60
N SER A 47 -5.91 -6.57 -8.81
CA SER A 47 -5.84 -7.92 -9.43
C SER A 47 -4.42 -8.46 -9.63
N GLY A 48 -3.39 -7.60 -9.67
CA GLY A 48 -1.98 -8.00 -9.72
C GLY A 48 -1.39 -8.47 -8.38
N GLY A 49 -2.22 -8.60 -7.34
CA GLY A 49 -1.79 -8.90 -5.98
C GLY A 49 -1.34 -7.67 -5.20
N LEU A 50 -1.08 -7.87 -3.91
CA LEU A 50 -0.69 -6.83 -2.96
C LEU A 50 0.66 -7.15 -2.34
N THR A 51 1.50 -6.13 -2.21
CA THR A 51 2.70 -6.16 -1.37
C THR A 51 2.59 -5.02 -0.37
N ALA A 52 2.53 -5.34 0.93
CA ALA A 52 2.51 -4.34 2.00
C ALA A 52 3.90 -4.21 2.60
N LEU A 53 4.37 -2.97 2.77
CA LEU A 53 5.65 -2.62 3.38
C LEU A 53 5.40 -1.61 4.49
N ILE A 54 6.20 -1.69 5.55
CA ILE A 54 6.28 -0.65 6.59
C ILE A 54 7.68 -0.07 6.52
N GLY A 55 7.79 1.25 6.45
CA GLY A 55 9.05 1.98 6.44
C GLY A 55 8.98 3.20 7.34
N GLU A 56 10.13 3.65 7.83
CA GLU A 56 10.28 4.90 8.56
C GLU A 56 10.81 5.96 7.60
N GLN A 57 10.11 7.10 7.52
CA GLN A 57 10.57 8.26 6.78
C GLN A 57 11.50 9.07 7.69
N GLN A 58 12.75 9.25 7.26
CA GLN A 58 13.79 10.02 7.95
C GLN A 58 13.69 11.51 7.60
#